data_AF-A0A7K2EEY1-F1
#
_entry.id   AF-A0A7K2EEY1-F1
#
_cell.length_a   1.000
_cell.length_b   1.000
_cell.length_c   1.000
_cell.angle_alpha   90.00
_cell.angle_beta   90.00
_cell.angle_gamma   90.00
#
_symmetry.space_group_name_H-M   'P 1'
#
loop_
_entity.id
_entity.type
_entity.pdbx_description
1 polymer ?
#
loop_
_entity_poly.entity_id
_entity_poly.type
_entity_poly.pdbx_seq_one_letter_code
_entity_poly.pdbx_strand_id
1 'polypeptide(L)'
;MNKETLPATIPCGWSIGRDHESIPGPDELEIYLVNVSDPLVTSMSARSTDHMSMDEISDILGLGHSLADSLTAEIHTMIADAHLARGRGDHAVAVVLLASGCEMLLRLLLELLLWEAGVSPRHAVLETCNRNGVGHAISFLLKSKFHDRLGGTWDIASTSNLVGRMYEAVFERRNNYLHNGTSMARPDTVRAFEAFEDFWRFVHAQLTDRIEAYPLAAHICIGEPTITDTGLRSRIDSALRDKERRLPLSPRMHNSTEHFKVYRQEIRAHQGSNGQTASSMAGKINEHTHVAILFYPDSTIEYWLVDPDRAVACRAKTPKMSNKVERTIKELARNAKQQPSNCLTTCRLFDTPAEPLESPPEWVSAYEVWRMEHKQG
;
A
#
# COMPACT_ATOMS: atom_id res chain seq x y z
N MET A 1 11.84 46.49 4.44
CA MET A 1 13.20 45.98 4.21
C MET A 1 13.09 44.46 4.14
N ASN A 2 13.46 43.91 2.99
CA ASN A 2 13.39 42.49 2.64
C ASN A 2 14.30 41.61 3.50
N LYS A 3 13.93 40.31 3.49
CA LYS A 3 14.75 39.06 3.39
C LYS A 3 14.33 38.08 4.50
N GLU A 4 13.95 36.84 4.28
CA GLU A 4 13.89 35.95 3.11
C GLU A 4 12.90 34.84 3.49
N THR A 5 11.77 34.73 2.79
CA THR A 5 10.92 33.53 2.77
C THR A 5 11.34 32.68 1.58
N LEU A 6 11.85 31.48 1.88
CA LEU A 6 12.17 30.38 0.98
C LEU A 6 11.81 29.06 1.71
N PRO A 7 11.50 27.99 0.98
CA PRO A 7 10.14 27.56 0.65
C PRO A 7 9.62 26.46 1.58
N ALA A 8 8.29 26.27 1.55
CA ALA A 8 7.72 24.98 1.91
C ALA A 8 8.24 23.94 0.90
N THR A 9 9.17 23.09 1.35
CA THR A 9 9.59 21.88 0.64
C THR A 9 9.51 20.67 1.57
N ILE A 10 8.37 19.98 1.48
CA ILE A 10 8.14 18.53 1.29
C ILE A 10 8.87 17.50 2.21
N PRO A 11 8.48 16.21 2.17
CA PRO A 11 8.30 15.35 3.32
C PRO A 11 9.64 14.84 3.87
N CYS A 12 9.70 14.27 5.07
CA CYS A 12 10.96 13.67 5.51
C CYS A 12 11.34 12.45 4.65
N GLY A 13 12.34 12.66 3.79
CA GLY A 13 13.42 11.70 3.56
C GLY A 13 14.32 11.58 4.80
N TRP A 14 15.25 10.64 4.73
CA TRP A 14 16.14 10.30 5.84
C TRP A 14 17.23 11.36 6.00
N SER A 15 17.49 11.77 7.25
CA SER A 15 18.69 12.52 7.61
C SER A 15 19.71 11.55 8.20
N ILE A 16 20.85 11.41 7.52
CA ILE A 16 22.11 11.06 8.19
C ILE A 16 22.60 12.38 8.75
N GLY A 17 22.86 12.44 10.06
CA GLY A 17 23.54 13.59 10.65
C GLY A 17 24.86 13.86 9.91
N ARG A 18 24.85 14.86 9.04
CA ARG A 18 26.05 15.54 8.54
C ARG A 18 25.92 17.01 8.87
N ASP A 19 26.05 17.32 10.16
CA ASP A 19 26.66 18.59 10.53
C ASP A 19 28.16 18.34 10.72
N HIS A 20 28.93 19.02 9.89
CA HIS A 20 30.36 19.20 10.06
C HIS A 20 30.60 19.89 11.41
N GLU A 21 31.02 19.11 12.41
CA GLU A 21 32.11 19.38 13.36
C GLU A 21 32.12 18.46 14.59
N SER A 22 31.18 17.51 14.70
CA SER A 22 31.33 16.39 15.63
C SER A 22 30.87 15.09 15.00
N ILE A 23 31.79 14.14 14.88
CA ILE A 23 31.48 12.74 14.55
C ILE A 23 30.63 12.21 15.71
N PRO A 24 29.38 11.73 15.49
CA PRO A 24 28.67 11.01 16.53
C PRO A 24 29.50 9.78 16.86
N GLY A 25 29.88 9.61 18.13
CA GLY A 25 30.62 8.43 18.55
C GLY A 25 29.78 7.15 18.30
N PRO A 26 30.41 5.97 18.19
CA PRO A 26 29.74 4.68 17.95
C PRO A 26 28.76 4.22 19.06
N ASP A 27 28.39 5.09 20.00
CA ASP A 27 27.67 4.79 21.25
C ASP A 27 26.42 5.68 21.48
N GLU A 28 25.91 6.35 20.45
CA GLU A 28 24.69 7.17 20.56
C GLU A 28 23.42 6.41 20.15
N LEU A 29 22.49 6.35 21.10
CA LEU A 29 21.18 5.72 21.01
C LEU A 29 20.15 6.84 20.85
N GLU A 30 19.53 6.94 19.68
CA GLU A 30 18.37 7.81 19.49
C GLU A 30 17.06 7.04 19.74
N ILE A 31 16.23 7.58 20.64
CA ILE A 31 14.90 7.08 20.98
C ILE A 31 13.89 8.15 20.58
N TYR A 32 12.87 7.79 19.79
CA TYR A 32 11.78 8.69 19.41
C TYR A 32 10.44 8.19 19.97
N LEU A 33 9.65 9.12 20.53
CA LEU A 33 8.24 8.96 20.89
C LEU A 33 7.44 10.00 20.08
N VAL A 34 6.49 9.59 19.24
CA VAL A 34 5.74 10.55 18.39
C VAL A 34 4.26 10.18 18.37
N ASN A 35 3.43 11.04 18.97
CA ASN A 35 1.97 10.93 18.93
C ASN A 35 1.35 12.34 19.11
N VAL A 36 0.99 13.03 18.01
CA VAL A 36 0.01 14.15 18.03
C VAL A 36 -0.70 14.23 16.67
N SER A 37 -2.03 14.21 16.71
CA SER A 37 -3.01 14.27 15.63
C SER A 37 -3.39 15.70 15.19
N ASP A 38 -3.79 15.86 13.93
CA ASP A 38 -4.20 17.12 13.27
C ASP A 38 -5.75 17.29 13.23
N PRO A 39 -6.33 18.49 13.50
CA PRO A 39 -7.76 18.76 13.36
C PRO A 39 -8.14 19.83 12.31
N LEU A 40 -7.44 19.96 11.17
CA LEU A 40 -7.65 21.06 10.21
C LEU A 40 -8.04 20.64 8.78
N VAL A 41 -9.08 19.83 8.60
CA VAL A 41 -9.71 19.67 7.26
C VAL A 41 -11.24 19.60 7.36
N THR A 42 -11.83 20.57 8.05
CA THR A 42 -13.27 20.87 8.04
C THR A 42 -13.51 22.20 7.35
N SER A 43 -13.42 22.21 6.02
CA SER A 43 -13.97 23.22 5.10
C SER A 43 -13.39 22.88 3.71
N MET A 44 -14.12 22.67 2.63
CA MET A 44 -15.09 23.59 2.03
C MET A 44 -15.95 22.84 0.99
N SER A 45 -17.11 23.42 0.73
CA SER A 45 -18.28 22.89 0.04
C SER A 45 -18.32 23.09 -1.49
N ALA A 46 -18.89 22.10 -2.19
CA ALA A 46 -19.89 22.17 -3.28
C ALA A 46 -19.82 23.26 -4.37
N ARG A 47 -19.75 22.86 -5.66
CA ARG A 47 -20.70 23.26 -6.75
C ARG A 47 -20.36 22.73 -8.17
N SER A 48 -21.43 22.28 -8.85
CA SER A 48 -21.84 22.34 -10.28
C SER A 48 -20.83 22.45 -11.43
N THR A 49 -20.86 21.45 -12.32
CA THR A 49 -20.07 21.24 -13.54
C THR A 49 -20.71 21.85 -14.79
N ASP A 50 -20.17 22.94 -15.34
CA ASP A 50 -20.35 23.18 -16.79
C ASP A 50 -19.24 24.01 -17.48
N HIS A 51 -18.36 24.71 -16.76
CA HIS A 51 -17.15 25.31 -17.36
C HIS A 51 -15.99 25.26 -16.37
N MET A 52 -15.10 24.25 -16.46
CA MET A 52 -13.88 24.19 -15.64
C MET A 52 -12.79 25.07 -16.23
N SER A 53 -12.31 26.02 -15.43
CA SER A 53 -11.17 26.90 -15.70
C SER A 53 -9.82 26.21 -15.46
N MET A 54 -8.74 26.76 -16.02
CA MET A 54 -7.37 26.23 -15.82
C MET A 54 -6.90 26.31 -14.36
N ASP A 55 -7.43 27.25 -13.58
CA ASP A 55 -7.15 27.35 -12.16
C ASP A 55 -7.87 26.25 -11.36
N GLU A 56 -9.06 25.81 -11.81
CA GLU A 56 -9.77 24.65 -11.21
C GLU A 56 -9.14 23.30 -11.60
N ILE A 57 -8.59 23.19 -12.81
CA ILE A 57 -7.73 22.06 -13.20
C ILE A 57 -6.46 22.06 -12.35
N SER A 58 -5.90 23.24 -12.06
CA SER A 58 -4.74 23.39 -11.19
C SER A 58 -5.07 23.09 -9.71
N ASP A 59 -6.30 23.33 -9.26
CA ASP A 59 -6.77 22.95 -7.93
C ASP A 59 -7.07 21.45 -7.82
N ILE A 60 -7.60 20.80 -8.87
CA ILE A 60 -7.71 19.32 -8.96
C ILE A 60 -6.33 18.66 -8.95
N LEU A 61 -5.34 19.29 -9.58
CA LEU A 61 -3.96 18.81 -9.61
C LEU A 61 -3.14 19.25 -8.37
N GLY A 62 -3.63 20.23 -7.59
CA GLY A 62 -2.88 20.95 -6.56
C GLY A 62 -3.43 20.87 -5.13
N LEU A 63 -4.64 20.39 -4.91
CA LEU A 63 -5.23 20.26 -3.57
C LEU A 63 -4.82 18.95 -2.89
N GLY A 64 -3.74 19.05 -2.09
CA GLY A 64 -3.47 18.20 -0.93
C GLY A 64 -3.39 16.71 -1.22
N HIS A 65 -2.17 16.21 -1.48
CA HIS A 65 -1.93 14.77 -1.62
C HIS A 65 -2.40 14.04 -0.36
N SER A 66 -3.63 13.54 -0.37
CA SER A 66 -3.98 12.46 0.53
C SER A 66 -3.14 11.26 0.10
N LEU A 67 -2.82 10.43 1.08
CA LEU A 67 -2.10 9.19 0.86
C LEU A 67 -2.83 8.25 -0.12
N ALA A 68 -4.16 8.35 -0.21
CA ALA A 68 -4.96 7.67 -1.23
C ALA A 68 -4.69 8.24 -2.63
N ASP A 69 -4.56 9.56 -2.77
CA ASP A 69 -4.23 10.22 -4.05
C ASP A 69 -2.86 9.79 -4.54
N SER A 70 -1.87 9.60 -3.65
CA SER A 70 -0.56 9.06 -4.05
C SER A 70 -0.64 7.60 -4.56
N LEU A 71 -1.59 6.79 -4.08
CA LEU A 71 -1.74 5.40 -4.50
C LEU A 71 -2.45 5.27 -5.85
N THR A 72 -3.35 6.21 -6.14
CA THR A 72 -4.20 6.20 -7.36
C THR A 72 -3.79 7.25 -8.39
N ALA A 73 -2.87 8.17 -8.10
CA ALA A 73 -2.47 9.26 -8.99
C ALA A 73 -2.11 8.78 -10.40
N GLU A 74 -1.22 7.79 -10.52
CA GLU A 74 -0.83 7.23 -11.83
C GLU A 74 -2.04 6.67 -12.59
N ILE A 75 -2.97 6.01 -11.88
CA ILE A 75 -4.18 5.43 -12.45
C ILE A 75 -5.11 6.53 -12.95
N HIS A 76 -5.34 7.56 -12.13
CA HIS A 76 -6.18 8.71 -12.51
C HIS A 76 -5.58 9.49 -13.67
N THR A 77 -4.26 9.67 -13.70
CA THR A 77 -3.56 10.28 -14.84
C THR A 77 -3.77 9.47 -16.12
N MET A 78 -3.63 8.14 -16.08
CA MET A 78 -3.90 7.30 -17.27
C MET A 78 -5.35 7.40 -17.75
N ILE A 79 -6.32 7.41 -16.84
CA ILE A 79 -7.74 7.56 -17.20
C ILE A 79 -8.00 8.97 -17.76
N ALA A 80 -7.43 10.01 -17.16
CA ALA A 80 -7.54 11.38 -17.65
C ALA A 80 -6.93 11.53 -19.05
N ASP A 81 -5.74 10.98 -19.28
CA ASP A 81 -5.08 10.96 -20.59
C ASP A 81 -5.91 10.18 -21.62
N ALA A 82 -6.59 9.10 -21.21
CA ALA A 82 -7.52 8.38 -22.06
C ALA A 82 -8.70 9.28 -22.50
N HIS A 83 -9.28 10.07 -21.60
CA HIS A 83 -10.32 11.05 -21.94
C HIS A 83 -9.80 12.14 -22.88
N LEU A 84 -8.58 12.64 -22.66
CA LEU A 84 -7.96 13.64 -23.54
C LEU A 84 -7.70 13.07 -24.95
N ALA A 85 -7.17 11.85 -25.05
CA ALA A 85 -6.97 11.16 -26.31
C ALA A 85 -8.30 10.95 -27.05
N ARG A 86 -9.36 10.54 -26.34
CA ARG A 86 -10.72 10.42 -26.89
C ARG A 86 -11.21 11.76 -27.46
N GLY A 87 -11.00 12.86 -26.75
CA GLY A 87 -11.38 14.21 -27.19
C GLY A 87 -10.65 14.68 -28.44
N ARG A 88 -9.39 14.24 -28.63
CA ARG A 88 -8.58 14.52 -29.83
C ARG A 88 -8.90 13.62 -31.02
N GLY A 89 -9.77 12.63 -30.85
CA GLY A 89 -10.07 11.62 -31.87
C GLY A 89 -9.01 10.51 -31.98
N ASP A 90 -8.06 10.43 -31.04
CA ASP A 90 -7.09 9.34 -30.98
C ASP A 90 -7.70 8.13 -30.26
N HIS A 91 -8.58 7.44 -30.99
CA HIS A 91 -9.41 6.36 -30.48
C HIS A 91 -8.60 5.16 -29.98
N ALA A 92 -7.49 4.85 -30.66
CA ALA A 92 -6.62 3.74 -30.28
C ALA A 92 -5.89 4.03 -28.98
N VAL A 93 -5.25 5.20 -28.88
CA VAL A 93 -4.55 5.61 -27.64
C VAL A 93 -5.53 5.70 -26.48
N ALA A 94 -6.73 6.25 -26.70
CA ALA A 94 -7.76 6.33 -25.68
C ALA A 94 -8.12 4.96 -25.07
N VAL A 95 -8.37 3.94 -25.90
CA VAL A 95 -8.74 2.61 -25.39
C VAL A 95 -7.55 1.90 -24.75
N VAL A 96 -6.34 2.07 -25.28
CA VAL A 96 -5.12 1.49 -24.67
C VAL A 96 -4.86 2.07 -23.28
N LEU A 97 -4.95 3.39 -23.13
CA LEU A 97 -4.80 4.06 -21.83
C LEU A 97 -5.91 3.68 -20.86
N LEU A 98 -7.17 3.68 -21.31
CA LEU A 98 -8.31 3.26 -20.48
C LEU A 98 -8.14 1.83 -19.98
N ALA A 99 -7.75 0.90 -20.85
CA ALA A 99 -7.52 -0.49 -20.48
C ALA A 99 -6.36 -0.64 -19.49
N SER A 100 -5.29 0.15 -19.66
CA SER A 100 -4.13 0.13 -18.77
C SER A 100 -4.48 0.68 -17.39
N GLY A 101 -5.18 1.81 -17.33
CA GLY A 101 -5.71 2.37 -16.08
C GLY A 101 -6.68 1.42 -15.38
N CYS A 102 -7.62 0.81 -16.12
CA CYS A 102 -8.54 -0.19 -15.58
C CYS A 102 -7.82 -1.41 -15.01
N GLU A 103 -6.78 -1.91 -15.70
CA GLU A 103 -5.97 -3.03 -15.20
C GLU A 103 -5.24 -2.68 -13.90
N MET A 104 -4.61 -1.51 -13.85
CA MET A 104 -3.92 -1.04 -12.64
C MET A 104 -4.90 -0.84 -11.47
N LEU A 105 -6.08 -0.30 -11.75
CA LEU A 105 -7.14 -0.08 -10.76
C LEU A 105 -7.66 -1.40 -10.18
N LEU A 106 -7.89 -2.41 -11.01
CA LEU A 106 -8.32 -3.73 -10.56
C LEU A 106 -7.23 -4.44 -9.75
N ARG A 107 -5.97 -4.28 -10.12
CA ARG A 107 -4.85 -4.82 -9.32
C ARG A 107 -4.75 -4.15 -7.96
N LEU A 108 -4.84 -2.82 -7.92
CA LEU A 108 -4.86 -2.07 -6.67
C LEU A 108 -6.04 -2.49 -5.78
N LEU A 109 -7.24 -2.60 -6.35
CA LEU A 109 -8.42 -3.08 -5.63
C LEU A 109 -8.17 -4.47 -5.04
N LEU A 110 -7.65 -5.42 -5.83
CA LEU A 110 -7.36 -6.75 -5.31
C LEU A 110 -6.31 -6.73 -4.19
N GLU A 111 -5.23 -5.95 -4.35
CA GLU A 111 -4.21 -5.77 -3.31
C GLU A 111 -4.83 -5.25 -2.00
N LEU A 112 -5.72 -4.25 -2.08
CA LEU A 112 -6.46 -3.70 -0.94
C LEU A 112 -7.33 -4.77 -0.29
N LEU A 113 -8.13 -5.50 -1.07
CA LEU A 113 -9.01 -6.56 -0.54
C LEU A 113 -8.21 -7.68 0.14
N LEU A 114 -7.04 -8.05 -0.40
CA LEU A 114 -6.16 -9.06 0.19
C LEU A 114 -5.55 -8.59 1.51
N TRP A 115 -5.05 -7.35 1.53
CA TRP A 115 -4.51 -6.73 2.75
C TRP A 115 -5.58 -6.65 3.83
N GLU A 116 -6.76 -6.19 3.47
CA GLU A 116 -7.90 -6.03 4.36
C GLU A 116 -8.49 -7.35 4.85
N ALA A 117 -8.30 -8.44 4.11
CA ALA A 117 -8.62 -9.81 4.51
C ALA A 117 -7.51 -10.46 5.37
N GLY A 118 -6.42 -9.75 5.67
CA GLY A 118 -5.32 -10.25 6.49
C GLY A 118 -4.42 -11.27 5.78
N VAL A 119 -4.46 -11.32 4.44
CA VAL A 119 -3.57 -12.16 3.63
C VAL A 119 -2.15 -11.63 3.74
N SER A 120 -1.16 -12.50 4.00
CA SER A 120 0.24 -12.05 4.07
C SER A 120 0.78 -11.68 2.68
N PRO A 121 1.79 -10.79 2.56
CA PRO A 121 2.37 -10.41 1.28
C PRO A 121 2.78 -11.62 0.42
N ARG A 122 3.40 -12.63 1.04
CA ARG A 122 3.78 -13.88 0.37
C ARG A 122 2.58 -14.60 -0.25
N HIS A 123 1.47 -14.75 0.49
CA HIS A 123 0.27 -15.39 -0.04
C HIS A 123 -0.43 -14.50 -1.08
N ALA A 124 -0.41 -13.19 -0.88
CA ALA A 124 -0.99 -12.24 -1.83
C ALA A 124 -0.28 -12.30 -3.20
N VAL A 125 1.04 -12.51 -3.21
CA VAL A 125 1.80 -12.76 -4.45
C VAL A 125 1.31 -14.02 -5.14
N LEU A 126 1.04 -15.11 -4.42
CA LEU A 126 0.48 -16.33 -5.01
C LEU A 126 -0.94 -16.12 -5.57
N GLU A 127 -1.67 -15.13 -5.08
CA GLU A 127 -2.98 -14.78 -5.60
C GLU A 127 -2.93 -13.81 -6.78
N THR A 128 -1.88 -13.00 -6.88
CA THR A 128 -1.74 -11.95 -7.90
C THR A 128 -0.79 -12.32 -9.03
N CYS A 129 0.09 -13.30 -8.83
CA CYS A 129 1.13 -13.73 -9.76
C CYS A 129 1.15 -15.24 -9.99
N ASN A 130 1.61 -15.62 -11.18
CA ASN A 130 1.89 -17.01 -11.51
C ASN A 130 3.19 -17.51 -10.86
N ARG A 131 3.52 -18.79 -11.08
CA ARG A 131 4.71 -19.46 -10.52
C ARG A 131 6.05 -18.81 -10.89
N ASN A 132 6.08 -18.00 -11.94
CA ASN A 132 7.30 -17.32 -12.40
C ASN A 132 7.41 -15.89 -11.84
N GLY A 133 6.56 -15.50 -10.88
CA GLY A 133 6.53 -14.14 -10.34
C GLY A 133 5.84 -13.12 -11.26
N VAL A 134 5.37 -13.54 -12.44
CA VAL A 134 4.68 -12.66 -13.39
C VAL A 134 3.22 -12.51 -13.00
N GLY A 135 2.73 -11.27 -12.96
CA GLY A 135 1.33 -10.96 -12.67
C GLY A 135 0.35 -11.79 -13.51
N HIS A 136 -0.67 -12.34 -12.86
CA HIS A 136 -1.75 -13.03 -13.57
C HIS A 136 -2.43 -12.07 -14.56
N ALA A 137 -2.88 -12.63 -15.70
CA ALA A 137 -3.68 -11.89 -16.66
C ALA A 137 -4.98 -11.40 -16.00
N ILE A 138 -5.46 -10.23 -16.40
CA ILE A 138 -6.66 -9.61 -15.81
C ILE A 138 -7.91 -10.50 -15.92
N SER A 139 -8.02 -11.27 -17.01
CA SER A 139 -9.09 -12.25 -17.22
C SER A 139 -9.12 -13.34 -16.15
N PHE A 140 -7.94 -13.79 -15.69
CA PHE A 140 -7.84 -14.75 -14.61
C PHE A 140 -8.26 -14.14 -13.27
N LEU A 141 -7.81 -12.91 -12.99
CA LEU A 141 -8.15 -12.22 -11.74
C LEU A 141 -9.66 -11.96 -11.64
N LEU A 142 -10.29 -11.46 -12.72
CA LEU A 142 -11.73 -11.23 -12.79
C LEU A 142 -12.52 -12.51 -12.50
N LYS A 143 -12.16 -13.62 -13.13
CA LYS A 143 -12.87 -14.91 -12.96
C LYS A 143 -12.72 -15.54 -11.58
N SER A 144 -11.59 -15.32 -10.90
CA SER A 144 -11.22 -16.15 -9.75
C SER A 144 -11.07 -15.42 -8.43
N LYS A 145 -10.88 -14.09 -8.43
CA LYS A 145 -10.45 -13.38 -7.21
C LYS A 145 -11.49 -12.45 -6.63
N PHE A 146 -12.36 -11.87 -7.45
CA PHE A 146 -13.30 -10.85 -6.97
C PHE A 146 -14.63 -11.42 -6.49
N HIS A 147 -15.15 -12.50 -7.09
CA HIS A 147 -16.45 -13.07 -6.71
C HIS A 147 -16.54 -13.42 -5.22
N ASP A 148 -15.56 -14.17 -4.70
CA ASP A 148 -15.58 -14.63 -3.30
C ASP A 148 -15.48 -13.46 -2.29
N ARG A 149 -14.91 -12.33 -2.71
CA ARG A 149 -14.66 -11.17 -1.84
C ARG A 149 -15.80 -10.15 -1.93
N LEU A 150 -16.15 -9.75 -3.14
CA LEU A 150 -17.11 -8.67 -3.41
C LEU A 150 -18.54 -9.18 -3.64
N GLY A 151 -18.73 -10.48 -3.95
CA GLY A 151 -20.01 -11.01 -4.43
C GLY A 151 -20.31 -10.58 -5.87
N GLY A 152 -21.55 -10.78 -6.33
CA GLY A 152 -21.98 -10.40 -7.68
C GLY A 152 -21.49 -11.33 -8.79
N THR A 153 -21.83 -10.99 -10.04
CA THR A 153 -21.52 -11.81 -11.24
C THR A 153 -20.25 -11.32 -11.92
N TRP A 154 -19.17 -12.12 -11.88
CA TRP A 154 -17.86 -11.80 -12.46
C TRP A 154 -17.51 -12.63 -13.71
N ASP A 155 -18.52 -13.02 -14.48
CA ASP A 155 -18.34 -13.82 -15.67
C ASP A 155 -17.97 -12.95 -16.88
N ILE A 156 -16.72 -13.03 -17.33
CA ILE A 156 -16.25 -12.30 -18.51
C ILE A 156 -16.75 -12.89 -19.84
N ALA A 157 -17.26 -14.13 -19.84
CA ALA A 157 -17.71 -14.79 -21.08
C ALA A 157 -19.09 -14.32 -21.52
N SER A 158 -19.88 -13.72 -20.63
CA SER A 158 -21.23 -13.28 -20.91
C SER A 158 -21.32 -11.76 -21.01
N THR A 159 -21.59 -11.25 -22.21
CA THR A 159 -21.84 -9.82 -22.47
C THR A 159 -23.20 -9.35 -21.97
N SER A 160 -24.03 -10.24 -21.40
CA SER A 160 -25.27 -9.83 -20.74
C SER A 160 -25.01 -9.16 -19.38
N ASN A 161 -23.86 -9.41 -18.75
CA ASN A 161 -23.46 -8.80 -17.49
C ASN A 161 -22.42 -7.68 -17.68
N LEU A 162 -22.27 -6.83 -16.65
CA LEU A 162 -21.42 -5.63 -16.71
C LEU A 162 -19.92 -5.98 -16.85
N VAL A 163 -19.48 -7.07 -16.24
CA VAL A 163 -18.07 -7.50 -16.27
C VAL A 163 -17.69 -8.01 -17.66
N GLY A 164 -18.52 -8.84 -18.29
CA GLY A 164 -18.30 -9.31 -19.66
C GLY A 164 -18.36 -8.19 -20.69
N ARG A 165 -19.30 -7.24 -20.56
CA ARG A 165 -19.35 -6.05 -21.44
C ARG A 165 -18.08 -5.21 -21.35
N MET A 166 -17.62 -4.93 -20.13
CA MET A 166 -16.38 -4.18 -19.91
C MET A 166 -15.18 -4.94 -20.48
N TYR A 167 -15.10 -6.26 -20.23
CA TYR A 167 -13.99 -7.06 -20.71
C TYR A 167 -13.88 -7.08 -22.24
N GLU A 168 -14.99 -7.30 -22.95
CA GLU A 168 -15.06 -7.23 -24.41
C GLU A 168 -14.69 -5.83 -24.93
N ALA A 169 -15.35 -4.78 -24.42
CA ALA A 169 -15.24 -3.43 -24.96
C ALA A 169 -13.89 -2.77 -24.65
N VAL A 170 -13.23 -3.13 -23.55
CA VAL A 170 -11.97 -2.51 -23.09
C VAL A 170 -10.78 -3.43 -23.39
N PHE A 171 -10.74 -4.62 -22.77
CA PHE A 171 -9.55 -5.48 -22.81
C PHE A 171 -9.41 -6.24 -24.12
N GLU A 172 -10.47 -6.85 -24.64
CA GLU A 172 -10.39 -7.54 -25.93
C GLU A 172 -10.14 -6.56 -27.07
N ARG A 173 -10.75 -5.36 -27.04
CA ARG A 173 -10.48 -4.32 -28.04
C ARG A 173 -9.04 -3.85 -28.02
N ARG A 174 -8.47 -3.57 -26.84
CA ARG A 174 -7.03 -3.29 -26.71
C ARG A 174 -6.20 -4.43 -27.30
N ASN A 175 -6.47 -5.68 -26.94
CA ASN A 175 -5.69 -6.84 -27.41
C ASN A 175 -5.76 -6.99 -28.93
N ASN A 176 -6.95 -6.83 -29.52
CA ASN A 176 -7.13 -6.89 -30.96
C ASN A 176 -6.35 -5.78 -31.69
N TYR A 177 -6.36 -4.56 -31.15
CA TYR A 177 -5.55 -3.48 -31.71
C TYR A 177 -4.05 -3.78 -31.62
N LEU A 178 -3.55 -4.14 -30.43
CA LEU A 178 -2.11 -4.34 -30.20
C LEU A 178 -1.54 -5.57 -30.92
N HIS A 179 -2.30 -6.66 -31.02
CA HIS A 179 -1.80 -7.93 -31.55
C HIS A 179 -2.26 -8.21 -32.98
N ASN A 180 -3.45 -7.74 -33.37
CA ASN A 180 -4.03 -8.02 -34.68
C ASN A 180 -4.04 -6.79 -35.60
N GLY A 181 -3.60 -5.61 -35.11
CA GLY A 181 -3.54 -4.38 -35.89
C GLY A 181 -4.92 -3.87 -36.34
N THR A 182 -6.00 -4.27 -35.66
CA THR A 182 -7.36 -3.82 -36.01
C THR A 182 -7.49 -2.32 -35.77
N SER A 183 -8.14 -1.57 -36.67
CA SER A 183 -8.41 -0.15 -36.43
C SER A 183 -9.41 0.06 -35.27
N MET A 184 -9.28 1.19 -34.57
CA MET A 184 -10.21 1.64 -33.54
C MET A 184 -11.01 2.83 -34.06
N ALA A 185 -12.34 2.69 -34.10
CA ALA A 185 -13.23 3.76 -34.53
C ALA A 185 -13.88 4.45 -33.32
N ARG A 186 -14.45 5.64 -33.55
CA ARG A 186 -15.19 6.40 -32.53
C ARG A 186 -16.23 5.55 -31.76
N PRO A 187 -17.05 4.69 -32.42
CA PRO A 187 -18.01 3.86 -31.70
C PRO A 187 -17.36 2.85 -30.74
N ASP A 188 -16.16 2.36 -31.04
CA ASP A 188 -15.43 1.45 -30.16
C ASP A 188 -14.98 2.17 -28.89
N THR A 189 -14.41 3.38 -29.04
CA THR A 189 -14.01 4.20 -27.89
C THR A 189 -15.22 4.58 -27.03
N VAL A 190 -16.34 5.01 -27.63
CA VAL A 190 -17.54 5.35 -26.86
C VAL A 190 -18.00 4.15 -26.03
N ARG A 191 -18.10 2.97 -26.65
CA ARG A 191 -18.49 1.73 -25.98
C ARG A 191 -17.54 1.33 -24.85
N ALA A 192 -16.23 1.49 -25.06
CA ALA A 192 -15.22 1.16 -24.05
C ALA A 192 -15.37 2.00 -22.79
N PHE A 193 -15.56 3.31 -22.94
CA PHE A 193 -15.75 4.23 -21.81
C PHE A 193 -17.06 3.98 -21.08
N GLU A 194 -18.17 3.84 -21.81
CA GLU A 194 -19.47 3.53 -21.21
C GLU A 194 -19.43 2.20 -20.44
N ALA A 195 -18.83 1.15 -21.02
CA ALA A 195 -18.70 -0.13 -20.36
C ALA A 195 -17.78 -0.08 -19.12
N PHE A 196 -16.72 0.73 -19.15
CA PHE A 196 -15.86 0.96 -17.99
C PHE A 196 -16.61 1.69 -16.86
N GLU A 197 -17.31 2.77 -17.15
CA GLU A 197 -18.09 3.54 -16.17
C GLU A 197 -19.19 2.68 -15.53
N ASP A 198 -19.92 1.92 -16.34
CA ASP A 198 -20.92 0.93 -15.92
C ASP A 198 -20.32 -0.12 -14.97
N PHE A 199 -19.17 -0.68 -15.34
CA PHE A 199 -18.47 -1.65 -14.52
C PHE A 199 -17.96 -1.04 -13.22
N TRP A 200 -17.43 0.17 -13.25
CA TRP A 200 -16.91 0.82 -12.05
C TRP A 200 -18.02 1.18 -11.06
N ARG A 201 -19.20 1.60 -11.55
CA ARG A 201 -20.40 1.74 -10.72
C ARG A 201 -20.83 0.43 -10.07
N PHE A 202 -20.72 -0.69 -10.79
CA PHE A 202 -20.94 -2.02 -10.22
C PHE A 202 -19.95 -2.34 -9.11
N VAL A 203 -18.65 -2.07 -9.31
CA VAL A 203 -17.63 -2.25 -8.27
C VAL A 203 -17.93 -1.38 -7.03
N HIS A 204 -18.34 -0.12 -7.22
CA HIS A 204 -18.73 0.76 -6.12
C HIS A 204 -19.90 0.20 -5.30
N ALA A 205 -20.93 -0.30 -5.98
CA ALA A 205 -22.07 -0.94 -5.33
C ALA A 205 -21.61 -2.13 -4.49
N GLN A 206 -20.76 -3.00 -5.06
CA GLN A 206 -20.25 -4.15 -4.30
C GLN A 206 -19.36 -3.78 -3.12
N LEU A 207 -18.55 -2.72 -3.24
CA LEU A 207 -17.77 -2.21 -2.12
C LEU A 207 -18.66 -1.60 -1.04
N THR A 208 -19.74 -0.90 -1.42
CA THR A 208 -20.70 -0.30 -0.50
C THR A 208 -21.42 -1.36 0.35
N ASP A 209 -21.75 -2.49 -0.26
CA ASP A 209 -22.33 -3.66 0.42
C ASP A 209 -21.33 -4.39 1.34
N ARG A 210 -20.03 -4.08 1.20
CA ARG A 210 -18.93 -4.73 1.92
C ARG A 210 -18.06 -3.76 2.70
N ILE A 211 -18.55 -2.55 3.01
CA ILE A 211 -17.79 -1.51 3.74
C ILE A 211 -17.26 -2.04 5.07
N GLU A 212 -18.02 -2.88 5.76
CA GLU A 212 -17.64 -3.42 7.07
C GLU A 212 -16.48 -4.41 6.95
N ALA A 213 -16.34 -5.09 5.81
CA ALA A 213 -15.24 -6.00 5.53
C ALA A 213 -14.03 -5.29 4.91
N TYR A 214 -14.27 -4.35 3.99
CA TYR A 214 -13.25 -3.70 3.18
C TYR A 214 -13.36 -2.15 3.21
N PRO A 215 -13.29 -1.52 4.40
CA PRO A 215 -13.48 -0.08 4.52
C PRO A 215 -12.41 0.75 3.83
N LEU A 216 -11.14 0.31 3.78
CA LEU A 216 -10.09 1.07 3.08
C LEU A 216 -10.27 0.97 1.55
N ALA A 217 -10.58 -0.22 1.04
CA ALA A 217 -10.89 -0.40 -0.37
C ALA A 217 -12.09 0.46 -0.79
N ALA A 218 -13.14 0.51 0.03
CA ALA A 218 -14.27 1.39 -0.19
C ALA A 218 -13.86 2.88 -0.18
N HIS A 219 -13.08 3.31 0.82
CA HIS A 219 -12.61 4.70 0.91
C HIS A 219 -11.81 5.14 -0.32
N ILE A 220 -10.84 4.32 -0.74
CA ILE A 220 -9.92 4.65 -1.85
C ILE A 220 -10.64 4.55 -3.20
N CYS A 221 -11.40 3.48 -3.44
CA CYS A 221 -11.95 3.21 -4.78
C CYS A 221 -13.23 3.98 -5.08
N ILE A 222 -14.10 4.23 -4.09
CA ILE A 222 -15.36 4.97 -4.30
C ILE A 222 -15.11 6.46 -4.52
N GLY A 223 -14.08 7.00 -3.85
CA GLY A 223 -13.66 8.39 -3.94
C GLY A 223 -14.47 9.35 -3.07
N GLU A 224 -13.83 10.42 -2.64
CA GLU A 224 -14.39 11.44 -1.74
C GLU A 224 -15.72 12.05 -2.21
N PRO A 225 -15.89 12.43 -3.50
CA PRO A 225 -17.12 13.05 -3.96
C PRO A 225 -18.32 12.10 -3.79
N THR A 226 -18.19 10.86 -4.26
CA THR A 226 -19.25 9.85 -4.16
C THR A 226 -19.56 9.51 -2.71
N ILE A 227 -18.55 9.38 -1.84
CA ILE A 227 -18.75 9.10 -0.40
C ILE A 227 -19.56 10.21 0.27
N THR A 228 -19.30 11.46 -0.08
CA THR A 228 -20.00 12.63 0.45
C THR A 228 -21.44 12.67 -0.05
N ASP A 229 -21.66 12.53 -1.36
CA ASP A 229 -22.98 12.61 -1.99
C ASP A 229 -23.93 11.47 -1.54
N THR A 230 -23.37 10.32 -1.18
CA THR A 230 -24.14 9.14 -0.74
C THR A 230 -24.24 8.99 0.78
N GLY A 231 -23.60 9.88 1.55
CA GLY A 231 -23.60 9.84 3.02
C GLY A 231 -22.85 8.65 3.63
N LEU A 232 -21.95 8.00 2.87
CA LEU A 232 -21.22 6.80 3.31
C LEU A 232 -20.08 7.10 4.30
N ARG A 233 -19.68 8.36 4.45
CA ARG A 233 -18.56 8.80 5.32
C ARG A 233 -18.59 8.17 6.70
N SER A 234 -19.72 8.31 7.40
CA SER A 234 -19.86 7.82 8.77
C SER A 234 -19.70 6.30 8.90
N ARG A 235 -20.19 5.54 7.91
CA ARG A 235 -20.06 4.08 7.86
C ARG A 235 -18.62 3.67 7.62
N ILE A 236 -17.95 4.28 6.65
CA ILE A 236 -16.55 4.03 6.33
C ILE A 236 -15.67 4.34 7.54
N ASP A 237 -15.80 5.54 8.13
CA ASP A 237 -14.99 5.94 9.28
C ASP A 237 -15.22 5.03 10.49
N SER A 238 -16.47 4.59 10.71
CA SER A 238 -16.79 3.64 11.78
C SER A 238 -16.13 2.29 11.54
N ALA A 239 -16.19 1.77 10.32
CA ALA A 239 -15.60 0.50 9.95
C ALA A 239 -14.06 0.56 9.98
N LEU A 240 -13.44 1.66 9.55
CA LEU A 240 -12.00 1.90 9.68
C LEU A 240 -11.55 1.87 11.14
N ARG A 241 -12.22 2.62 12.03
CA ARG A 241 -11.90 2.62 13.47
C ARG A 241 -12.03 1.24 14.10
N ASP A 242 -13.07 0.49 13.75
CA ASP A 242 -13.28 -0.86 14.27
C ASP A 242 -12.20 -1.83 13.75
N LYS A 243 -11.74 -1.62 12.52
CA LYS A 243 -10.67 -2.39 11.90
C LYS A 243 -9.29 -2.06 12.46
N GLU A 244 -8.97 -0.80 12.68
CA GLU A 244 -7.75 -0.34 13.36
C GLU A 244 -7.65 -0.89 14.79
N ARG A 245 -8.78 -1.08 15.47
CA ARG A 245 -8.80 -1.76 16.78
C ARG A 245 -8.48 -3.25 16.70
N ARG A 246 -8.77 -3.89 15.56
CA ARG A 246 -8.59 -5.34 15.35
C ARG A 246 -7.26 -5.69 14.69
N LEU A 247 -6.72 -4.79 13.89
CA LEU A 247 -5.38 -4.91 13.32
C LEU A 247 -4.40 -4.42 14.39
N PRO A 248 -3.50 -5.29 14.90
CA PRO A 248 -2.45 -4.84 15.79
C PRO A 248 -1.54 -3.90 15.00
N LEU A 249 -1.71 -2.60 15.20
CA LEU A 249 -0.85 -1.62 14.57
C LEU A 249 0.44 -1.60 15.38
N SER A 250 1.55 -1.94 14.71
CA SER A 250 2.88 -1.50 15.15
C SER A 250 2.79 -0.01 15.53
N PRO A 251 3.39 0.44 16.65
CA PRO A 251 3.31 1.81 17.15
C PRO A 251 3.70 2.91 16.14
N ARG A 252 4.23 2.54 14.98
CA ARG A 252 4.62 3.43 13.87
C ARG A 252 3.52 3.66 12.82
N MET A 253 2.43 2.90 12.83
CA MET A 253 1.46 2.89 11.72
C MET A 253 0.06 3.29 12.16
N HIS A 254 -0.11 4.51 12.65
CA HIS A 254 -1.43 5.06 12.98
C HIS A 254 -2.30 5.38 11.74
N ASN A 255 -1.85 5.03 10.52
CA ASN A 255 -2.59 5.24 9.28
C ASN A 255 -2.61 3.95 8.45
N SER A 256 -3.82 3.43 8.21
CA SER A 256 -4.09 2.27 7.36
C SER A 256 -3.44 2.36 5.96
N THR A 257 -3.28 3.56 5.43
CA THR A 257 -2.75 3.80 4.08
C THR A 257 -1.23 3.64 4.01
N GLU A 258 -0.51 4.07 5.05
CA GLU A 258 0.95 3.84 5.14
C GLU A 258 1.27 2.36 5.33
N HIS A 259 0.45 1.65 6.11
CA HIS A 259 0.59 0.20 6.25
C HIS A 259 0.39 -0.53 4.92
N PHE A 260 -0.59 -0.10 4.12
CA PHE A 260 -0.80 -0.66 2.79
C PHE A 260 0.37 -0.39 1.83
N LYS A 261 1.05 0.76 1.92
CA LYS A 261 2.26 1.02 1.12
C LYS A 261 3.37 0.02 1.40
N VAL A 262 3.66 -0.26 2.67
CA VAL A 262 4.66 -1.27 3.07
C VAL A 262 4.26 -2.64 2.57
N TYR A 263 3.00 -3.03 2.75
CA TYR A 263 2.46 -4.28 2.22
C TYR A 263 2.65 -4.41 0.70
N ARG A 264 2.39 -3.34 -0.05
CA ARG A 264 2.55 -3.32 -1.51
C ARG A 264 4.03 -3.40 -1.94
N GLN A 265 4.92 -2.75 -1.20
CA GLN A 265 6.37 -2.86 -1.43
C GLN A 265 6.85 -4.30 -1.24
N GLU A 266 6.37 -4.99 -0.20
CA GLU A 266 6.66 -6.40 0.07
C GLU A 266 6.16 -7.31 -1.05
N ILE A 267 4.94 -7.10 -1.54
CA ILE A 267 4.43 -7.82 -2.71
C ILE A 267 5.37 -7.63 -3.90
N ARG A 268 5.76 -6.40 -4.21
CA ARG A 268 6.64 -6.09 -5.35
C ARG A 268 8.03 -6.73 -5.20
N ALA A 269 8.60 -6.73 -4.00
CA ALA A 269 9.87 -7.40 -3.70
C ALA A 269 9.78 -8.92 -3.96
N HIS A 270 8.67 -9.55 -3.59
CA HIS A 270 8.40 -10.96 -3.90
C HIS A 270 8.15 -11.24 -5.39
N GLN A 271 7.59 -10.29 -6.14
CA GLN A 271 7.38 -10.43 -7.58
C GLN A 271 8.70 -10.34 -8.37
N GLY A 272 9.58 -9.40 -8.01
CA GLY A 272 10.86 -9.17 -8.70
C GLY A 272 11.92 -10.24 -8.44
N SER A 273 11.78 -11.03 -7.39
CA SER A 273 12.77 -12.03 -6.97
C SER A 273 12.68 -13.38 -7.70
N ASN A 274 11.86 -13.56 -8.76
CA ASN A 274 11.69 -14.86 -9.45
C ASN A 274 11.32 -16.03 -8.50
N GLY A 275 10.65 -15.74 -7.38
CA GLY A 275 10.38 -16.75 -6.35
C GLY A 275 11.62 -17.18 -5.54
N GLN A 276 12.75 -16.48 -5.66
CA GLN A 276 13.80 -16.53 -4.66
C GLN A 276 13.22 -16.02 -3.35
N THR A 277 12.87 -16.96 -2.48
CA THR A 277 12.48 -16.69 -1.10
C THR A 277 13.53 -15.82 -0.42
N ALA A 278 13.15 -15.05 0.60
CA ALA A 278 14.09 -14.37 1.50
C ALA A 278 15.29 -15.26 1.89
N SER A 279 15.05 -16.57 2.04
CA SER A 279 16.04 -17.61 2.31
C SER A 279 17.14 -17.81 1.24
N SER A 280 16.94 -17.43 -0.03
CA SER A 280 17.99 -17.49 -1.07
C SER A 280 18.75 -16.18 -1.26
N MET A 281 18.23 -15.06 -0.73
CA MET A 281 18.98 -13.79 -0.60
C MET A 281 19.85 -13.73 0.68
N ALA A 282 19.72 -14.74 1.55
CA ALA A 282 20.24 -14.85 2.91
C ALA A 282 21.77 -14.91 3.10
N GLY A 283 22.58 -14.79 2.04
CA GLY A 283 24.01 -15.12 2.13
C GLY A 283 24.89 -14.06 2.79
N LYS A 284 24.48 -12.79 2.81
CA LYS A 284 25.31 -11.69 3.34
C LYS A 284 24.44 -10.66 4.05
N ILE A 285 24.72 -10.46 5.34
CA ILE A 285 24.31 -9.28 6.11
C ILE A 285 24.80 -8.06 5.33
N ASN A 286 23.88 -7.19 4.92
CA ASN A 286 24.20 -5.93 4.28
C ASN A 286 24.70 -4.92 5.34
N GLU A 287 25.51 -3.93 4.95
CA GLU A 287 25.92 -2.83 5.83
C GLU A 287 24.73 -2.03 6.37
N HIS A 288 23.59 -2.09 5.68
CA HIS A 288 22.32 -1.49 6.10
C HIS A 288 21.45 -2.38 7.00
N THR A 289 21.95 -3.54 7.45
CA THR A 289 21.20 -4.40 8.38
C THR A 289 21.21 -3.82 9.78
N HIS A 290 20.04 -3.79 10.43
CA HIS A 290 19.88 -3.30 11.80
C HIS A 290 19.46 -4.41 12.75
N VAL A 291 19.83 -4.29 14.02
CA VAL A 291 19.24 -5.13 15.07
C VAL A 291 17.97 -4.45 15.57
N ALA A 292 16.84 -5.14 15.42
CA ALA A 292 15.59 -4.87 16.09
C ALA A 292 15.49 -5.71 17.36
N ILE A 293 15.06 -5.07 18.46
CA ILE A 293 14.79 -5.75 19.72
C ILE A 293 13.29 -5.74 19.95
N LEU A 294 12.71 -6.92 20.16
CA LEU A 294 11.31 -7.12 20.50
C LEU A 294 11.19 -7.42 21.99
N PHE A 295 10.36 -6.66 22.70
CA PHE A 295 10.03 -6.91 24.11
C PHE A 295 8.61 -7.48 24.20
N TYR A 296 8.48 -8.62 24.87
CA TYR A 296 7.20 -9.27 25.10
C TYR A 296 6.70 -9.04 26.54
N PRO A 297 5.37 -9.11 26.79
CA PRO A 297 4.78 -8.89 28.12
C PRO A 297 5.28 -9.87 29.19
N ASP A 298 5.68 -11.08 28.77
CA ASP A 298 6.25 -12.12 29.63
C ASP A 298 7.72 -11.85 30.01
N SER A 299 8.28 -10.70 29.64
CA SER A 299 9.69 -10.31 29.78
C SER A 299 10.65 -10.97 28.79
N THR A 300 10.15 -11.75 27.84
CA THR A 300 10.99 -12.31 26.78
C THR A 300 11.52 -11.17 25.92
N ILE A 301 12.81 -11.24 25.58
CA ILE A 301 13.48 -10.31 24.67
C ILE A 301 13.95 -11.13 23.47
N GLU A 302 13.52 -10.74 22.28
CA GLU A 302 14.03 -11.33 21.04
C GLU A 302 14.83 -10.32 20.25
N TYR A 303 15.88 -10.81 19.60
CA TYR A 303 16.72 -10.03 18.71
C TYR A 303 16.44 -10.47 17.29
N TRP A 304 16.32 -9.50 16.40
CA TRP A 304 16.04 -9.71 15.00
C TRP A 304 17.02 -8.87 14.19
N LEU A 305 17.60 -9.44 13.15
CA LEU A 305 18.30 -8.66 12.13
C LEU A 305 17.27 -8.27 11.07
N VAL A 306 17.19 -6.99 10.75
CA VAL A 306 16.27 -6.44 9.75
C VAL A 306 17.10 -5.80 8.65
N ASP A 307 16.95 -6.28 7.43
CA ASP A 307 17.52 -5.69 6.22
C ASP A 307 16.41 -4.87 5.54
N PRO A 308 16.42 -3.53 5.69
CA PRO A 308 15.37 -2.67 5.15
C PRO A 308 15.39 -2.62 3.62
N ASP A 309 16.56 -2.77 2.99
CA ASP A 309 16.69 -2.70 1.53
C ASP A 309 16.06 -3.92 0.87
N ARG A 310 16.14 -5.06 1.54
CA ARG A 310 15.56 -6.32 1.09
C ARG A 310 14.18 -6.61 1.69
N ALA A 311 13.72 -5.79 2.63
CA ALA A 311 12.47 -5.96 3.36
C ALA A 311 12.35 -7.36 4.03
N VAL A 312 13.46 -7.86 4.56
CA VAL A 312 13.53 -9.16 5.24
C VAL A 312 14.07 -9.02 6.65
N ALA A 313 13.74 -9.99 7.49
CA ALA A 313 14.27 -10.08 8.83
C ALA A 313 14.58 -11.53 9.20
N CYS A 314 15.53 -11.76 10.08
CA CYS A 314 15.80 -13.09 10.63
C CYS A 314 16.05 -12.99 12.14
N ARG A 315 15.76 -14.07 12.86
CA ARG A 315 16.05 -14.14 14.29
C ARG A 315 17.56 -14.11 14.51
N ALA A 316 17.97 -13.29 15.45
CA ALA A 316 19.35 -13.08 15.82
C ALA A 316 19.60 -13.61 17.23
N LYS A 317 20.82 -14.08 17.46
CA LYS A 317 21.36 -14.28 18.80
C LYS A 317 21.51 -12.94 19.49
N THR A 318 21.49 -12.96 20.82
CA THR A 318 21.81 -11.79 21.65
C THR A 318 23.13 -11.16 21.21
N PRO A 319 23.13 -9.93 20.65
CA PRO A 319 24.36 -9.26 20.25
C PRO A 319 25.22 -8.97 21.47
N LYS A 320 26.55 -8.95 21.29
CA LYS A 320 27.45 -8.35 22.27
C LYS A 320 27.25 -6.84 22.25
N MET A 321 26.91 -6.25 23.39
CA MET A 321 26.59 -4.82 23.51
C MET A 321 27.44 -4.16 24.59
N SER A 322 27.57 -2.84 24.53
CA SER A 322 28.17 -2.08 25.62
C SER A 322 27.25 -2.11 26.86
N ASN A 323 27.85 -2.00 28.05
CA ASN A 323 27.09 -1.98 29.32
C ASN A 323 26.02 -0.87 29.36
N LYS A 324 26.26 0.24 28.66
CA LYS A 324 25.30 1.35 28.50
C LYS A 324 24.04 0.87 27.77
N VAL A 325 24.21 0.21 26.62
CA VAL A 325 23.11 -0.32 25.81
C VAL A 325 22.34 -1.40 26.57
N GLU A 326 23.03 -2.33 27.23
CA GLU A 326 22.34 -3.35 28.04
C GLU A 326 21.48 -2.74 29.15
N ARG A 327 21.96 -1.67 29.79
CA ARG A 327 21.22 -0.96 30.83
C ARG A 327 19.95 -0.33 30.25
N THR A 328 20.06 0.34 29.12
CA THR A 328 18.90 0.92 28.43
C THR A 328 17.89 -0.14 28.02
N ILE A 329 18.33 -1.27 27.47
CA ILE A 329 17.44 -2.40 27.12
C ILE A 329 16.72 -2.94 28.36
N LYS A 330 17.43 -3.10 29.48
CA LYS A 330 16.83 -3.54 30.76
C LYS A 330 15.80 -2.53 31.29
N GLU A 331 16.04 -1.23 31.11
CA GLU A 331 15.09 -0.17 31.49
C GLU A 331 13.86 -0.19 30.58
N LEU A 332 14.05 -0.30 29.26
CA LEU A 332 12.95 -0.45 28.29
C LEU A 332 12.12 -1.72 28.54
N ALA A 333 12.77 -2.86 28.83
CA ALA A 333 12.08 -4.10 29.19
C ALA A 333 11.22 -3.94 30.45
N ARG A 334 11.70 -3.22 31.46
CA ARG A 334 10.90 -2.93 32.67
C ARG A 334 9.70 -2.04 32.36
N ASN A 335 9.88 -1.04 31.51
CA ASN A 335 8.80 -0.15 31.10
C ASN A 335 7.76 -0.89 30.24
N ALA A 336 8.19 -1.82 29.37
CA ALA A 336 7.30 -2.64 28.56
C ALA A 336 6.38 -3.52 29.42
N LYS A 337 6.84 -4.03 30.57
CA LYS A 337 5.98 -4.78 31.54
C LYS A 337 4.84 -3.95 32.11
N GLN A 338 5.00 -2.63 32.14
CA GLN A 338 3.98 -1.72 32.66
C GLN A 338 2.97 -1.32 31.58
N GLN A 339 3.25 -1.62 30.31
CA GLN A 339 2.34 -1.38 29.22
C GLN A 339 1.33 -2.53 29.09
N PRO A 340 0.09 -2.26 28.63
CA PRO A 340 -0.88 -3.30 28.34
C PRO A 340 -0.28 -4.35 27.39
N SER A 341 -0.74 -5.60 27.52
CA SER A 341 -0.17 -6.85 26.97
C SER A 341 0.05 -6.93 25.45
N ASN A 342 -0.14 -5.85 24.71
CA ASN A 342 -0.15 -5.82 23.25
C ASN A 342 0.80 -4.75 22.68
N CYS A 343 1.74 -4.22 23.46
CA CYS A 343 2.62 -3.16 22.98
C CYS A 343 4.04 -3.68 22.72
N LEU A 344 4.35 -3.95 21.46
CA LEU A 344 5.71 -4.22 21.01
C LEU A 344 6.53 -2.92 21.03
N THR A 345 7.53 -2.85 21.92
CA THR A 345 8.53 -1.77 21.86
C THR A 345 9.65 -2.20 20.91
N THR A 346 9.92 -1.47 19.84
CA THR A 346 11.07 -1.73 18.97
C THR A 346 12.20 -0.76 19.24
N CYS A 347 13.38 -1.27 19.63
CA CYS A 347 14.60 -0.48 19.74
C CYS A 347 15.51 -0.78 18.54
N ARG A 348 16.02 0.26 17.88
CA ARG A 348 17.03 0.14 16.82
C ARG A 348 18.41 0.27 17.47
N LEU A 349 19.30 -0.68 17.20
CA LEU A 349 20.71 -0.56 17.53
C LEU A 349 21.53 -0.44 16.24
N PHE A 350 22.49 0.48 16.24
CA PHE A 350 23.45 0.66 15.15
C PHE A 350 24.77 -0.06 15.45
N ASP A 351 25.48 -0.38 14.36
CA ASP A 351 26.72 -1.14 14.22
C ASP A 351 26.69 -2.58 14.74
N THR A 352 26.31 -3.48 13.83
CA THR A 352 26.27 -4.92 14.09
C THR A 352 27.70 -5.49 14.13
N PRO A 353 28.18 -6.06 15.26
CA PRO A 353 29.36 -6.92 15.22
C PRO A 353 29.07 -8.16 14.37
N ALA A 354 30.11 -8.65 13.67
CA ALA A 354 30.06 -9.58 12.54
C ALA A 354 29.41 -10.98 12.75
N GLU A 355 28.80 -11.30 13.90
CA GLU A 355 28.31 -12.66 14.20
C GLU A 355 26.98 -12.76 15.00
N PRO A 356 25.83 -12.24 14.55
CA PRO A 356 24.57 -12.35 15.30
C PRO A 356 23.63 -13.45 14.81
N LEU A 357 23.96 -14.23 13.78
CA LEU A 357 22.97 -15.13 13.17
C LEU A 357 22.78 -16.41 14.00
N GLU A 358 21.51 -16.80 14.21
CA GLU A 358 21.17 -18.19 14.49
C GLU A 358 21.49 -19.02 13.23
N SER A 359 22.11 -20.19 13.39
CA SER A 359 22.60 -20.98 12.27
C SER A 359 21.64 -22.14 11.98
N PRO A 360 21.14 -22.29 10.74
CA PRO A 360 21.14 -21.32 9.65
C PRO A 360 20.06 -20.22 9.84
N PRO A 361 20.28 -18.99 9.35
CA PRO A 361 19.31 -17.91 9.53
C PRO A 361 18.10 -18.13 8.62
N GLU A 362 16.93 -18.30 9.24
CA GLU A 362 15.66 -18.29 8.52
C GLU A 362 15.21 -16.84 8.33
N TRP A 363 15.42 -16.32 7.12
CA TRP A 363 14.93 -15.00 6.74
C TRP A 363 13.45 -15.08 6.38
N VAL A 364 12.66 -14.29 7.09
CA VAL A 364 11.24 -14.04 6.87
C VAL A 364 11.04 -12.63 6.31
N SER A 365 9.84 -12.32 5.80
CA SER A 365 9.53 -10.92 5.43
C SER A 365 9.56 -10.05 6.69
N ALA A 366 10.09 -8.83 6.58
CA ALA A 366 10.08 -7.89 7.70
C ALA A 366 8.65 -7.68 8.21
N TYR A 367 7.66 -7.67 7.31
CA TYR A 367 6.23 -7.66 7.62
C TYR A 367 5.80 -8.76 8.61
N GLU A 368 6.34 -9.98 8.48
CA GLU A 368 5.96 -11.10 9.36
C GLU A 368 6.43 -10.88 10.79
N VAL A 369 7.59 -10.23 10.99
CA VAL A 369 8.08 -9.82 12.32
C VAL A 369 7.14 -8.81 12.96
N TRP A 370 6.65 -7.84 12.19
CA TRP A 370 5.66 -6.86 12.66
C TRP A 370 4.29 -7.49 12.99
N ARG A 371 3.96 -8.65 12.42
CA ARG A 371 2.68 -9.35 12.61
C ARG A 371 2.67 -10.38 13.76
N MET A 372 3.83 -10.79 14.30
CA MET A 372 3.92 -11.92 15.26
C MET A 372 3.20 -11.71 16.61
N GLU A 373 2.51 -10.59 16.82
CA GLU A 373 1.82 -10.23 18.07
C GLU A 373 0.73 -11.20 18.56
N HIS A 374 0.31 -12.24 17.81
CA HIS A 374 -0.89 -13.00 18.19
C HIS A 374 -0.88 -14.52 18.00
N LYS A 375 0.27 -15.21 18.05
CA LYS A 375 0.22 -16.63 18.43
C LYS A 375 0.03 -16.74 19.94
N GLN A 376 -1.20 -16.50 20.41
CA GLN A 376 -1.64 -17.10 21.68
C GLN A 376 -1.56 -18.61 21.50
N GLY A 377 -0.74 -19.26 22.34
CA GLY A 377 -0.78 -20.70 22.52
C GLY A 377 -2.09 -21.15 23.16
#